data_AF-A0A022QEU8-F1
#
_entry.id   AF-A0A022QEU8-F1
#
_cell.length_a   1.000
_cell.length_b   1.000
_cell.length_c   1.000
_cell.angle_alpha   90.00
_cell.angle_beta   90.00
_cell.angle_gamma   90.00
#
_symmetry.space_group_name_H-M   'P 1'
#
loop_
_entity.id
_entity.type
_entity.pdbx_description
1 polymer ?
#
loop_
_entity_poly.entity_id
_entity_poly.type
_entity_poly.pdbx_seq_one_letter_code
_entity_poly.pdbx_strand_id
1 'polypeptide(L)'
;MAEEAVLGYLEKNEEISDSGIFAEEKGISHDEIVNIIKSLNGFRLVDAQDIKRERWVLTHEGDMYAEHGSPEVQLFLAVPPEGTTREELQ
;
A
#
# COMPACT_ATOMS: atom_id res chain seq x y z
N MET A 1 -11.16 -19.30 -14.64
CA MET A 1 -9.78 -19.36 -14.15
C MET A 1 -9.71 -18.91 -12.69
N ALA A 2 -10.01 -17.65 -12.35
CA ALA A 2 -10.03 -17.20 -10.95
C ALA A 2 -11.10 -17.89 -10.07
N GLU A 3 -12.32 -18.08 -10.57
CA GLU A 3 -13.38 -18.77 -9.82
C GLU A 3 -13.01 -20.22 -9.48
N GLU A 4 -12.56 -20.97 -10.49
CA GLU A 4 -12.08 -22.33 -10.33
C GLU A 4 -10.88 -22.42 -9.40
N ALA A 5 -9.97 -21.42 -9.44
CA ALA A 5 -8.86 -21.35 -8.51
C ALA A 5 -9.34 -21.16 -7.06
N VAL A 6 -10.28 -20.24 -6.82
CA VAL A 6 -10.82 -19.95 -5.48
C VAL A 6 -11.62 -21.14 -4.94
N LEU A 7 -12.65 -21.59 -5.66
CA LEU A 7 -13.51 -22.67 -5.22
C LEU A 7 -12.76 -24.01 -5.17
N GLY A 8 -11.91 -24.30 -6.16
CA GLY A 8 -11.11 -25.53 -6.18
C GLY A 8 -10.04 -25.56 -5.09
N TYR A 9 -9.59 -24.41 -4.59
CA TYR A 9 -8.73 -24.34 -3.42
C TYR A 9 -9.54 -24.57 -2.13
N LEU A 10 -10.70 -23.91 -1.98
CA LEU A 10 -11.58 -24.05 -0.81
C LEU A 10 -12.25 -25.43 -0.72
N GLU A 11 -12.30 -26.20 -1.81
CA GLU A 11 -12.72 -27.61 -1.76
C GLU A 11 -11.75 -28.47 -0.90
N LYS A 12 -10.47 -28.10 -0.87
CA LYS A 12 -9.40 -28.88 -0.23
C LYS A 12 -8.83 -28.23 1.03
N ASN A 13 -9.18 -26.98 1.28
CA ASN A 13 -8.66 -26.15 2.37
C ASN A 13 -9.83 -25.40 3.01
N GLU A 14 -9.76 -25.19 4.31
CA GLU A 14 -10.87 -24.54 5.05
C GLU A 14 -11.03 -23.07 4.68
N GLU A 15 -9.94 -22.37 4.38
CA GLU A 15 -9.96 -20.94 4.09
C GLU A 15 -8.81 -20.50 3.16
N ILE A 16 -8.97 -19.31 2.58
CA ILE A 16 -7.89 -18.52 1.98
C ILE A 16 -7.62 -17.36 2.93
N SER A 17 -6.53 -17.43 3.70
CA SER A 17 -6.28 -16.47 4.78
C SER A 17 -5.91 -15.07 4.29
N ASP A 18 -5.34 -14.91 3.08
CA ASP A 18 -5.02 -13.62 2.47
C ASP A 18 -5.17 -13.72 0.94
N SER A 19 -6.09 -12.94 0.38
CA SER A 19 -6.38 -12.93 -1.06
C SER A 19 -5.22 -12.40 -1.91
N GLY A 20 -4.37 -11.54 -1.35
CA GLY A 20 -3.17 -11.02 -2.02
C GLY A 20 -2.10 -12.08 -2.18
N ILE A 21 -1.77 -12.79 -1.10
CA ILE A 21 -0.80 -13.91 -1.13
C ILE A 21 -1.30 -15.01 -2.07
N PHE A 22 -2.58 -15.36 -1.97
CA PHE A 22 -3.20 -16.35 -2.83
C PHE A 22 -3.13 -15.97 -4.32
N ALA A 23 -3.35 -14.70 -4.65
CA ALA A 23 -3.23 -14.20 -6.02
C ALA A 23 -1.81 -14.39 -6.58
N GLU A 24 -0.78 -14.05 -5.79
CA GLU A 24 0.63 -14.26 -6.14
C GLU A 24 0.95 -15.74 -6.37
N GLU A 25 0.52 -16.63 -5.47
CA GLU A 25 0.75 -18.07 -5.58
C GLU A 25 0.11 -18.70 -6.84
N LYS A 26 -1.05 -18.19 -7.24
CA LYS A 26 -1.76 -18.65 -8.45
C LYS A 26 -1.30 -17.95 -9.71
N GLY A 27 -0.49 -16.91 -9.62
CA GLY A 27 -0.09 -16.08 -10.75
C GLY A 27 -1.28 -15.36 -11.40
N ILE A 28 -2.30 -15.02 -10.61
CA ILE A 28 -3.51 -14.30 -11.04
C ILE A 28 -3.46 -12.90 -10.45
N SER A 29 -3.97 -11.89 -11.17
CA SER A 29 -4.03 -10.53 -10.62
C SER A 29 -4.87 -10.46 -9.34
N HIS A 30 -4.42 -9.66 -8.36
CA HIS A 30 -5.16 -9.50 -7.10
C HIS A 30 -6.57 -8.94 -7.34
N ASP A 31 -6.72 -8.00 -8.28
CA ASP A 31 -8.02 -7.43 -8.65
C ASP A 31 -9.00 -8.51 -9.17
N GLU A 32 -8.53 -9.45 -10.00
CA GLU A 32 -9.37 -10.54 -10.50
C GLU A 32 -9.82 -11.48 -9.36
N ILE A 33 -8.90 -11.83 -8.45
CA ILE A 33 -9.21 -12.62 -7.25
C ILE A 33 -10.22 -11.91 -6.34
N VAL A 34 -10.02 -10.62 -6.06
CA VAL A 34 -10.93 -9.83 -5.22
C VAL A 34 -12.31 -9.71 -5.87
N ASN A 35 -12.37 -9.47 -7.17
CA ASN A 35 -13.64 -9.35 -7.89
C ASN A 35 -14.44 -10.65 -7.87
N ILE A 36 -13.78 -11.80 -8.05
CA ILE A 36 -14.48 -13.08 -7.99
C ILE A 36 -14.91 -13.42 -6.56
N ILE A 37 -14.09 -13.16 -5.53
CA ILE A 37 -14.49 -13.36 -4.13
C ILE A 37 -15.71 -12.51 -3.78
N LYS A 38 -15.76 -11.24 -4.22
CA LYS A 38 -16.94 -10.38 -4.04
C LYS A 38 -18.18 -10.93 -4.74
N SER A 39 -18.03 -11.46 -5.96
CA SER A 39 -19.13 -12.08 -6.69
C SER A 39 -19.65 -13.33 -5.97
N LEU A 40 -18.76 -14.24 -5.57
CA LEU A 40 -19.09 -15.47 -4.84
C LEU A 40 -19.75 -15.18 -3.48
N ASN A 41 -19.25 -14.19 -2.75
CA ASN A 41 -19.88 -13.72 -1.50
C ASN A 41 -21.28 -13.14 -1.76
N GLY A 42 -21.45 -12.36 -2.84
CA GLY A 42 -22.76 -11.88 -3.28
C GLY A 42 -23.78 -12.99 -3.55
N PHE A 43 -23.31 -14.14 -4.06
CA PHE A 43 -24.11 -15.36 -4.25
C PHE A 43 -24.17 -16.26 -3.00
N ARG A 44 -23.56 -15.86 -1.88
CA ARG A 44 -23.47 -16.63 -0.62
C ARG A 44 -22.84 -18.01 -0.78
N LEU A 45 -21.90 -18.13 -1.72
CA LEU A 45 -21.13 -19.36 -1.93
C LEU A 45 -19.90 -19.43 -1.02
N VAL A 46 -19.40 -18.27 -0.59
CA VAL A 46 -18.28 -18.12 0.34
C VAL A 46 -18.56 -16.98 1.30
N ASP A 47 -17.99 -17.05 2.49
CA ASP A 47 -17.87 -15.90 3.38
C ASP A 47 -16.55 -15.16 3.07
N ALA A 48 -16.57 -13.83 3.14
CA ALA A 48 -15.38 -13.01 2.93
C ALA A 48 -15.27 -11.92 4.00
N GLN A 49 -14.06 -11.71 4.52
CA GLN A 49 -13.75 -10.68 5.50
C GLN A 49 -12.66 -9.75 4.97
N ASP A 50 -12.86 -8.44 5.15
CA ASP A 50 -11.84 -7.45 4.79
C ASP A 50 -10.70 -7.45 5.81
N ILE A 51 -9.47 -7.59 5.30
CA ILE A 51 -8.25 -7.47 6.10
C ILE A 51 -7.71 -6.06 5.93
N LYS A 52 -7.77 -5.25 6.99
CA LYS A 52 -7.23 -3.89 6.99
C LYS A 52 -5.77 -3.91 7.45
N ARG A 53 -4.86 -3.44 6.60
CA ARG A 53 -3.44 -3.20 6.94
C ARG A 53 -3.14 -1.72 6.80
N GLU A 54 -2.70 -1.09 7.90
CA GLU A 54 -2.30 0.31 7.93
C GLU A 54 -0.88 0.43 8.42
N ARG A 55 -0.09 1.28 7.77
CA ARG A 55 1.25 1.67 8.20
C ARG A 55 1.45 3.16 8.00
N TRP A 56 2.22 3.77 8.89
CA TRP A 56 2.72 5.12 8.68
C TRP A 56 3.83 5.07 7.64
N VAL A 57 3.67 5.84 6.57
CA VAL A 57 4.69 6.06 5.55
C VAL A 57 4.94 7.56 5.48
N LEU A 58 6.18 7.93 5.19
CA LEU A 58 6.49 9.32 4.91
C LEU A 58 5.77 9.75 3.63
N THR A 59 5.34 11.01 3.60
CA THR A 59 5.00 11.65 2.34
C THR A 59 6.29 11.84 1.54
N HIS A 60 6.16 12.07 0.23
CA HIS A 60 7.33 12.43 -0.58
C HIS A 60 8.11 13.63 -0.01
N GLU A 61 7.39 14.62 0.50
CA GLU A 61 7.98 15.76 1.22
C GLU A 61 8.66 15.32 2.53
N GLY A 62 8.03 14.41 3.28
CA GLY A 62 8.60 13.84 4.51
C GLY A 62 9.89 13.05 4.26
N ASP A 63 10.01 12.35 3.12
CA ASP A 63 11.26 11.69 2.71
C ASP A 63 12.38 12.73 2.53
N MET A 64 12.08 13.84 1.85
CA MET A 64 13.04 14.94 1.66
C MET A 64 13.50 15.53 2.99
N TYR A 65 12.59 15.68 3.95
CA TYR A 65 12.92 16.21 5.28
C TYR A 65 13.69 15.22 6.14
N ALA A 66 13.41 13.92 6.00
CA ALA A 66 14.17 12.89 6.69
C ALA A 66 15.62 12.84 6.20
N GLU A 67 15.86 13.11 4.91
CA GLU A 67 17.20 13.11 4.31
C GLU A 67 17.95 14.43 4.53
N HIS A 68 17.30 15.57 4.32
CA HIS A 68 17.96 16.89 4.27
C HIS A 68 17.71 17.76 5.51
N GLY A 69 16.90 17.29 6.47
CA GLY A 69 16.39 18.08 7.59
C GLY A 69 15.15 18.90 7.21
N SER A 70 14.50 19.50 8.20
CA SER A 70 13.29 20.32 7.96
C SER A 70 13.62 21.57 7.13
N PRO A 71 12.62 22.21 6.50
CA PRO A 71 12.82 23.46 5.76
C PRO A 71 13.52 24.55 6.58
N GLU A 72 13.25 24.62 7.89
CA GLU A 72 13.87 25.59 8.80
C GLU A 72 15.36 25.30 9.01
N VAL A 73 15.74 24.01 9.14
CA VAL A 73 17.15 23.61 9.24
C VAL A 73 17.87 23.89 7.93
N GLN A 74 17.26 23.55 6.80
CA GLN A 74 17.82 23.81 5.48
C GLN A 74 18.03 25.32 5.26
N LEU A 75 17.05 26.14 5.61
CA LEU A 75 17.16 27.60 5.53
C LEU A 75 18.26 28.14 6.45
N PHE A 76 18.32 27.67 7.69
CA PHE A 76 19.36 28.10 8.64
C PHE A 76 20.76 27.78 8.12
N LEU A 77 20.95 26.59 7.54
CA LEU A 77 22.24 26.16 6.98
C LEU A 77 22.58 26.87 5.67
N ALA A 78 21.59 27.42 4.96
CA ALA A 78 21.82 28.19 3.74
C ALA A 78 22.36 29.62 4.01
N VAL A 79 22.22 30.15 5.22
CA VAL A 79 22.69 31.49 5.58
C VAL A 79 24.16 31.45 6.01
N PRO A 80 25.08 32.11 5.28
CA PRO A 80 26.49 32.16 5.65
C PRO A 80 26.72 33.11 6.86
N PRO A 81 27.87 33.04 7.55
CA PRO A 81 28.16 33.86 8.74
C PRO A 81 28.10 35.37 8.50
N GLU A 82 28.46 35.82 7.30
CA GLU A 82 28.37 37.22 6.86
C GLU A 82 26.92 37.70 6.59
N GLY A 83 25.95 36.77 6.61
CA GLY A 83 24.55 37.03 6.31
C GLY A 83 24.25 36.96 4.81
N THR A 84 22.96 37.04 4.47
CA THR A 84 22.43 37.07 3.10
C THR A 84 21.17 37.92 3.09
N THR A 85 20.76 38.42 1.92
CA THR A 85 19.50 39.17 1.80
C THR A 85 18.31 38.22 1.74
N ARG A 86 17.10 38.75 1.97
CA ARG A 86 15.88 37.94 1.85
C ARG A 86 15.63 37.53 0.40
N GLU A 87 15.97 38.40 -0.55
CA GLU A 87 15.79 38.17 -1.98
C GLU A 87 16.69 37.04 -2.51
N GLU A 88 17.85 36.80 -1.90
CA GLU A 88 18.76 35.71 -2.23
C GLU A 88 18.29 34.34 -1.71
N LEU A 89 17.40 34.33 -0.72
CA LEU A 89 16.83 33.12 -0.10
C LEU A 89 15.50 32.67 -0.71
N GLN A 90 14.93 33.45 -1.63
CA GLN A 90 13.64 33.17 -2.30
C GLN A 90 13.82 32.48 -3.66
#